data_AF-A0A5E4K9B9-F1
#
_entry.id   AF-A0A5E4K9B9-F1
#
_cell.length_a   1.000
_cell.length_b   1.000
_cell.length_c   1.000
_cell.angle_alpha   90.00
_cell.angle_beta   90.00
_cell.angle_gamma   90.00
#
_symmetry.space_group_name_H-M   'P 1'
#
loop_
_entity.id
_entity.type
_entity.pdbx_description
1 polymer ?
#
loop_
_entity_poly.entity_id
_entity_poly.type
_entity_poly.pdbx_seq_one_letter_code
_entity_poly.pdbx_strand_id
1 'polypeptide(L)' 'MLFVGWASIFGWGTKFVDVMSSVYIGFTPSFLGGIIGAVEGFFDGAIGGAIIAFVYNAVAERK' A
#
# COMPACT_ATOMS: atom_id res chain seq x y z
N MET A 1 3.21 -1.37 -3.17
CA MET A 1 2.30 -1.37 -4.32
C MET A 1 3.02 -1.13 -5.65
N LEU A 2 3.80 -0.05 -5.82
CA LEU A 2 4.45 0.28 -7.10
C LEU A 2 5.29 -0.86 -7.71
N PHE A 3 6.38 -1.25 -7.04
CA PHE A 3 7.33 -2.21 -7.60
C PHE A 3 6.74 -3.60 -7.78
N VAL A 4 5.88 -4.04 -6.86
CA VAL A 4 5.19 -5.34 -6.98
C VAL A 4 4.13 -5.31 -8.09
N GLY A 5 3.44 -4.18 -8.29
CA GLY A 5 2.54 -3.97 -9.43
C GLY A 5 3.27 -4.08 -10.76
N TRP A 6 4.44 -3.46 -10.90
CA TRP A 6 5.25 -3.60 -12.14
C TRP A 6 5.93 -4.95 -12.28
N ALA A 7 6.43 -5.55 -11.19
CA ALA A 7 6.99 -6.90 -11.23
C ALA A 7 5.95 -7.94 -11.67
N SER A 8 4.68 -7.72 -11.32
CA SER A 8 3.58 -8.61 -11.71
C SER A 8 3.29 -8.61 -13.21
N ILE A 9 3.68 -7.57 -13.95
CA ILE A 9 3.66 -7.56 -15.42
C ILE A 9 4.51 -8.71 -15.97
N PHE A 10 5.58 -9.07 -15.26
CA PHE A 10 6.48 -10.17 -15.61
C PHE A 10 6.12 -11.49 -14.92
N GLY A 11 4.95 -11.59 -14.29
CA GLY A 11 4.47 -12.78 -13.60
C GLY A 11 4.94 -12.94 -12.15
N TRP A 12 5.63 -11.96 -11.57
CA TRP A 12 6.11 -12.01 -10.18
C TRP A 12 5.12 -11.38 -9.21
N GLY A 13 4.84 -12.04 -8.08
CA GLY A 13 3.97 -11.46 -7.03
C GLY A 13 2.51 -11.27 -7.45
N THR A 14 2.03 -12.00 -8.46
CA THR A 14 0.66 -11.91 -9.00
C THR A 14 -0.41 -12.08 -7.93
N LYS A 15 -0.27 -13.08 -7.03
CA LYS A 15 -1.22 -13.28 -5.92
C LYS A 15 -1.35 -12.07 -5.00
N PHE A 16 -0.27 -11.33 -4.78
CA PHE A 16 -0.33 -10.10 -3.99
C PHE A 16 -1.14 -9.03 -4.72
N VAL A 17 -0.90 -8.87 -6.03
CA VAL A 17 -1.65 -7.93 -6.86
C VAL A 17 -3.13 -8.32 -6.90
N ASP A 18 -3.47 -9.59 -7.11
CA ASP A 18 -4.86 -10.08 -7.14
C ASP A 18 -5.63 -9.74 -5.86
N VAL A 19 -5.01 -9.95 -4.69
CA VAL A 19 -5.63 -9.62 -3.41
C VAL A 19 -5.78 -8.11 -3.25
N MET A 20 -4.74 -7.34 -3.55
CA MET A 20 -4.77 -5.89 -3.37
C MET A 20 -5.70 -5.19 -4.36
N SER A 21 -5.82 -5.69 -5.60
CA SER A 21 -6.77 -5.19 -6.59
C SER A 21 -8.24 -5.31 -6.17
N SER A 22 -8.56 -6.15 -5.17
CA SER A 22 -9.91 -6.24 -4.61
C SER A 22 -10.31 -5.07 -3.73
N VAL A 23 -9.33 -4.32 -3.22
CA VAL A 23 -9.53 -3.20 -2.28
C VAL A 23 -8.98 -1.86 -2.81
N TYR A 24 -7.97 -1.90 -3.69
CA TYR A 24 -7.34 -0.73 -4.31
C TYR A 24 -7.83 -0.54 -5.75
N ILE A 25 -8.71 0.44 -5.96
CA ILE A 25 -9.40 0.63 -7.24
C ILE A 25 -8.41 1.13 -8.29
N GLY A 26 -8.30 0.40 -9.40
CA GLY A 26 -7.37 0.74 -10.48
C GLY A 26 -5.95 0.21 -10.27
N PHE A 27 -5.66 -0.45 -9.14
CA PHE A 27 -4.43 -1.24 -9.00
C PHE A 27 -4.53 -2.48 -9.89
N THR A 28 -3.71 -2.54 -10.92
CA THR A 28 -3.66 -3.62 -11.92
C THR A 28 -2.21 -3.89 -12.31
N PRO A 29 -1.87 -5.06 -12.88
CA PRO A 29 -0.55 -5.38 -13.40
C PRO A 29 -0.26 -4.57 -14.69
N SER A 30 -0.13 -3.26 -14.57
CA SER A 30 0.12 -2.31 -15.65
C SER A 30 0.98 -1.14 -15.17
N PHE A 31 1.58 -0.38 -16.09
CA PHE A 31 2.41 0.77 -15.72
C PHE A 31 1.61 1.79 -14.90
N LEU A 32 0.44 2.19 -15.42
CA LEU A 32 -0.44 3.15 -14.75
C LEU A 32 -1.07 2.56 -13.47
N GLY A 33 -1.46 1.28 -13.50
CA GLY A 33 -1.97 0.58 -12.31
C GLY A 33 -0.97 0.58 -11.17
N GLY A 34 0.33 0.37 -11.46
CA GLY A 34 1.40 0.47 -10.46
C GLY A 34 1.51 1.86 -9.84
N ILE A 35 1.36 2.93 -10.63
CA ILE A 35 1.37 4.32 -10.15
C ILE A 35 0.15 4.58 -9.25
N ILE A 36 -1.04 4.17 -9.66
CA ILE A 36 -2.28 4.30 -8.86
C ILE A 36 -2.10 3.59 -7.52
N GLY A 37 -1.66 2.33 -7.54
CA GLY A 37 -1.39 1.59 -6.30
C GLY A 37 -0.32 2.24 -5.43
N ALA A 38 0.68 2.91 -6.02
CA ALA A 38 1.69 3.64 -5.26
C ALA A 38 1.09 4.82 -4.48
N VAL A 39 0.18 5.56 -5.11
CA VAL A 39 -0.52 6.68 -4.48
C VAL A 39 -1.40 6.19 -3.34
N GLU A 40 -2.25 5.18 -3.58
CA GLU A 40 -3.13 4.64 -2.53
C GLU A 40 -2.32 4.00 -1.38
N GLY A 41 -1.29 3.22 -1.70
CA GLY A 41 -0.41 2.62 -0.69
C GLY A 41 0.40 3.65 0.11
N PHE A 42 0.71 4.82 -0.47
CA PHE A 42 1.37 5.92 0.25
C PHE A 42 0.42 6.55 1.27
N PHE A 43 -0.82 6.84 0.88
CA PHE A 43 -1.83 7.38 1.81
C PHE A 43 -2.10 6.41 2.96
N ASP A 44 -2.30 5.12 2.66
CA ASP A 44 -2.54 4.12 3.70
C ASP A 44 -1.35 3.96 4.64
N GLY A 45 -0.13 3.95 4.09
CA GLY A 45 1.10 3.93 4.88
C GLY A 45 1.24 5.16 5.79
N ALA A 46 0.92 6.35 5.27
CA ALA A 46 0.97 7.60 6.03
C ALA A 46 -0.09 7.63 7.14
N ILE A 47 -1.32 7.23 6.86
CA ILE A 47 -2.40 7.15 7.84
C ILE A 47 -2.07 6.11 8.92
N GLY A 48 -1.64 4.92 8.51
CA GLY A 48 -1.22 3.86 9.44
C GLY A 48 -0.05 4.30 10.32
N GLY A 49 0.96 4.95 9.75
CA GLY A 49 2.08 5.53 10.48
C GLY A 49 1.65 6.61 11.48
N ALA A 50 0.73 7.49 11.07
CA ALA A 50 0.18 8.53 11.94
C ALA A 50 -0.62 7.94 13.12
N ILE A 51 -1.42 6.90 12.88
CA ILE A 51 -2.16 6.18 13.93
C ILE A 51 -1.17 5.55 14.92
N ILE A 52 -0.14 4.86 14.43
CA ILE A 52 0.89 4.24 15.28
C ILE A 52 1.60 5.31 16.11
N ALA A 53 2.03 6.41 15.49
CA ALA A 53 2.68 7.51 16.18
C ALA A 53 1.79 8.14 17.25
N PHE A 54 0.50 8.36 16.95
CA PHE A 54 -0.48 8.87 17.89
C PHE A 54 -0.64 7.96 19.11
N VAL A 55 -0.87 6.65 18.88
CA VAL A 55 -1.01 5.67 19.97
C VAL A 55 0.27 5.57 20.78
N TYR A 56 1.43 5.53 20.12
CA TYR A 56 2.72 5.48 20.79
C TYR A 56 2.91 6.68 21.71
N ASN A 57 2.68 7.90 21.22
CA ASN A 57 2.81 9.12 22.02
C ASN A 57 1.83 9.13 23.19
N ALA A 58 0.56 8.77 22.95
CA ALA A 58 -0.46 8.73 24.00
C ALA A 58 -0.18 7.72 25.12
N VAL A 59 0.44 6.58 24.80
CA VAL A 59 0.81 5.55 25.78
C VAL A 59 2.14 5.90 26.46
N ALA A 60 3.12 6.41 25.71
CA ALA A 60 4.45 6.72 26.23
C ALA A 60 4.48 7.97 27.11
N GLU A 61 3.64 8.99 26.84
CA GLU A 61 3.48 10.17 27.70
C GLU A 61 2.74 9.87 29.02
N ARG A 62 2.09 8.72 29.16
CA ARG A 62 1.44 8.29 30.42
C ARG A 62 2.41 7.68 31.45
N LYS A 63 3.70 8.06 31.44
CA LYS A 63 4.68 7.71 32.47
C LYS A 63 5.16 8.96 33.19
#